data_AF-A0A522R2B6-F1
#
_entry.id   AF-A0A522R2B6-F1
#
_cell.length_a   1.000
_cell.length_b   1.000
_cell.length_c   1.000
_cell.angle_alpha   90.00
_cell.angle_beta   90.00
_cell.angle_gamma   90.00
#
_symmetry.space_group_name_H-M   'P 1'
#
loop_
_entity.id
_entity.type
_entity.pdbx_description
1 polymer ?
#
loop_
_entity_poly.entity_id
_entity_poly.type
_entity_poly.pdbx_seq_one_letter_code
_entity_poly.pdbx_strand_id
1 'polypeptide(L)'
;MQKHLQHILSFLSAFSFQLLASGAFAQQPVYIPPNAQVFSHPADSVGIFGNMTNEGSLGSAPGSVINFYGKDWQNAPTAFLPGNTGLPGSPGGLFRFMGAQAQDLAAGFNVNNKTGPSFPNLSVENKSGVWLQDLNDLHIRGNLNFNKGYLYLNGWNTLVNQSITGYSDKGFVVTGSAIGGGSLYRKPPDSDTQMVFPVGTDPGSYSPFAMQSATPSSGIVGATVFDNVYLNATSGNILDSDYVMKTWQISSGEGVPHTTVLLQHNVADEGVRFSPYRDSSYVA
;
A
#
# COMPACT_ATOMS: atom_id res chain seq x y z
N MET A 1 64.06 -18.92 21.60
CA MET A 1 63.78 -18.06 20.44
C MET A 1 62.66 -18.61 19.54
N GLN A 2 62.70 -19.89 19.17
CA GLN A 2 61.72 -20.52 18.25
C GLN A 2 60.25 -20.47 18.71
N LYS A 3 59.96 -20.65 20.01
CA LYS A 3 58.59 -20.56 20.55
C LYS A 3 58.00 -19.15 20.47
N HIS A 4 58.82 -18.09 20.52
CA HIS A 4 58.33 -16.71 20.45
C HIS A 4 57.90 -16.32 19.03
N LEU A 5 58.59 -16.85 18.02
CA LEU A 5 58.27 -16.62 16.61
C LEU A 5 56.93 -17.26 16.20
N GLN A 6 56.63 -18.45 16.73
CA GLN A 6 55.34 -19.13 16.49
C GLN A 6 54.15 -18.34 17.05
N HIS A 7 54.26 -17.77 18.24
CA HIS A 7 53.15 -16.98 18.82
C HIS A 7 52.89 -15.69 18.03
N ILE A 8 53.95 -15.04 17.50
CA ILE A 8 53.82 -13.83 16.68
C ILE A 8 53.17 -14.17 15.32
N LEU A 9 53.55 -15.28 14.69
CA LEU A 9 52.93 -15.76 13.44
C LEU A 9 51.46 -16.17 13.64
N SER A 10 51.11 -16.79 14.77
CA SER A 10 49.72 -17.11 15.12
C SER A 10 48.89 -15.85 15.41
N PHE A 11 49.47 -14.82 16.02
CA PHE A 11 48.79 -13.56 16.27
C PHE A 11 48.57 -12.77 14.97
N LEU A 12 49.56 -12.73 14.06
CA LEU A 12 49.41 -12.08 12.76
C LEU A 12 48.38 -12.78 11.86
N SER A 13 48.30 -14.12 11.90
CA SER A 13 47.31 -14.88 11.11
C SER A 13 45.89 -14.70 11.66
N ALA A 14 45.71 -14.68 12.99
CA ALA A 14 44.41 -14.39 13.62
C ALA A 14 43.95 -12.94 13.37
N PHE A 15 44.87 -11.96 13.41
CA PHE A 15 44.56 -10.56 13.14
C PHE A 15 44.24 -10.31 11.65
N SER A 16 44.95 -11.00 10.75
CA SER A 16 44.66 -10.98 9.30
C SER A 16 43.29 -11.59 8.97
N PHE A 17 42.85 -12.62 9.70
CA PHE A 17 41.54 -13.24 9.49
C PHE A 17 40.38 -12.37 10.00
N GLN A 18 40.58 -11.60 11.07
CA GLN A 18 39.61 -10.61 11.55
C GLN A 18 39.50 -9.37 10.65
N LEU A 19 40.59 -8.97 10.00
CA LEU A 19 40.59 -7.88 9.00
C LEU A 19 39.98 -8.27 7.64
N LEU A 20 39.92 -9.56 7.32
CA LEU A 20 39.24 -10.06 6.11
C LEU A 20 37.74 -10.34 6.33
N ALA A 21 37.29 -10.52 7.58
CA ALA A 21 35.88 -10.77 7.91
C ALA A 21 35.04 -9.48 8.03
N SER A 22 35.67 -8.30 8.13
CA SER A 22 35.00 -6.99 8.19
C SER A 22 34.53 -6.45 6.82
N GLY A 23 34.73 -7.22 5.73
CA GLY A 23 34.39 -6.83 4.36
C GLY A 23 33.14 -7.45 3.75
N ALA A 24 32.37 -8.28 4.49
CA ALA A 24 31.18 -8.94 3.94
C ALA A 24 29.88 -8.21 4.30
N PHE A 25 29.71 -6.99 3.80
CA PHE A 25 28.39 -6.36 3.69
C PHE A 25 28.02 -6.20 2.22
N ALA A 26 27.30 -7.17 1.69
CA ALA A 26 26.39 -6.99 0.58
C ALA A 26 25.45 -8.19 0.57
N GLN A 27 24.33 -8.10 1.30
CA GLN A 27 23.19 -8.94 0.95
C GLN A 27 22.78 -8.49 -0.45
N GLN A 28 23.12 -9.27 -1.47
CA GLN A 28 22.77 -8.90 -2.84
C GLN A 28 21.25 -8.77 -2.92
N PRO A 29 20.74 -7.67 -3.49
CA PRO A 29 19.31 -7.53 -3.69
C PRO A 29 18.80 -8.70 -4.54
N VAL A 30 17.60 -9.18 -4.23
CA VAL A 30 16.94 -10.19 -5.04
C VAL A 30 16.56 -9.54 -6.36
N TYR A 31 17.14 -10.04 -7.45
CA TYR A 31 16.90 -9.51 -8.79
C TYR A 31 16.31 -10.58 -9.69
N ILE A 32 15.17 -10.28 -10.31
CA ILE A 32 14.58 -11.09 -11.38
C ILE A 32 14.78 -10.32 -12.68
N PRO A 33 15.73 -10.72 -13.54
CA PRO A 33 16.02 -10.00 -14.78
C PRO A 33 14.89 -10.12 -15.80
N PRO A 34 14.88 -9.27 -16.84
CA PRO A 34 13.93 -9.37 -17.94
C PRO A 34 13.90 -10.79 -18.53
N ASN A 35 12.70 -11.27 -18.85
CA ASN A 35 12.44 -12.63 -19.37
C ASN A 35 12.70 -13.79 -18.39
N ALA A 36 13.28 -13.56 -17.20
CA ALA A 36 13.35 -14.60 -16.18
C ALA A 36 11.97 -14.86 -15.58
N GLN A 37 11.75 -16.10 -15.15
CA GLN A 37 10.49 -16.54 -14.55
C GLN A 37 10.77 -17.24 -13.22
N VAL A 38 10.15 -16.74 -12.17
CA VAL A 38 10.07 -17.36 -10.86
C VAL A 38 8.60 -17.63 -10.58
N PHE A 39 8.28 -18.81 -10.06
CA PHE A 39 6.90 -19.18 -9.75
C PHE A 39 6.82 -19.84 -8.38
N SER A 40 5.86 -19.40 -7.57
CA SER A 40 5.54 -20.00 -6.27
C SER A 40 4.30 -20.89 -6.38
N HIS A 41 4.44 -22.15 -5.98
CA HIS A 41 3.41 -23.18 -6.11
C HIS A 41 2.38 -23.13 -4.97
N PRO A 42 1.21 -23.79 -5.12
CA PRO A 42 0.22 -23.84 -4.05
C PRO A 42 0.82 -24.34 -2.73
N ALA A 43 0.47 -23.66 -1.63
CA ALA A 43 0.99 -23.91 -0.27
C ALA A 43 2.47 -23.56 -0.02
N ASP A 44 3.22 -23.07 -1.02
CA ASP A 44 4.57 -22.55 -0.77
C ASP A 44 4.52 -21.29 0.10
N SER A 45 5.52 -21.14 0.97
CA SER A 45 5.82 -19.88 1.64
C SER A 45 7.25 -19.45 1.33
N VAL A 46 7.39 -18.37 0.56
CA VAL A 46 8.68 -17.81 0.13
C VAL A 46 8.99 -16.58 0.97
N GLY A 47 10.20 -16.51 1.54
CA GLY A 47 10.68 -15.34 2.29
C GLY A 47 11.76 -14.58 1.52
N ILE A 48 11.58 -13.27 1.37
CA ILE A 48 12.52 -12.36 0.70
C ILE A 48 13.03 -11.36 1.73
N PHE A 49 14.29 -11.50 2.14
CA PHE A 49 14.86 -10.74 3.26
C PHE A 49 15.65 -9.49 2.85
N GLY A 50 16.14 -9.44 1.61
CA GLY A 50 16.79 -8.26 1.04
C GLY A 50 15.82 -7.42 0.21
N ASN A 51 16.30 -6.28 -0.29
CA ASN A 51 15.58 -5.49 -1.29
C ASN A 51 15.32 -6.32 -2.56
N MET A 52 14.24 -6.02 -3.27
CA MET A 52 13.81 -6.74 -4.46
C MET A 52 13.67 -5.81 -5.66
N THR A 53 14.25 -6.23 -6.79
CA THR A 53 14.00 -5.64 -8.11
C THR A 53 13.47 -6.74 -9.03
N ASN A 54 12.29 -6.54 -9.59
CA ASN A 54 11.65 -7.46 -10.52
C ASN A 54 11.46 -6.77 -11.87
N GLU A 55 12.17 -7.25 -12.89
CA GLU A 55 12.02 -6.84 -14.29
C GLU A 55 11.52 -7.98 -15.18
N GLY A 56 11.43 -9.20 -14.63
CA GLY A 56 10.88 -10.38 -15.28
C GLY A 56 9.49 -10.74 -14.76
N SER A 57 9.30 -12.03 -14.48
CA SER A 57 8.03 -12.58 -14.02
C SER A 57 8.19 -13.24 -12.65
N LEU A 58 7.41 -12.79 -11.67
CA LEU A 58 7.25 -13.42 -10.36
C LEU A 58 5.80 -13.88 -10.19
N GLY A 59 5.54 -15.11 -10.62
CA GLY A 59 4.24 -15.73 -10.54
C GLY A 59 3.94 -16.37 -9.18
N SER A 60 2.66 -16.47 -8.87
CA SER A 60 2.17 -17.11 -7.64
C SER A 60 0.87 -17.85 -7.91
N ALA A 61 0.77 -19.10 -7.46
CA ALA A 61 -0.48 -19.84 -7.49
C ALA A 61 -1.38 -19.49 -6.29
N PRO A 62 -2.72 -19.64 -6.41
CA PRO A 62 -3.61 -19.57 -5.27
C PRO A 62 -3.14 -20.47 -4.12
N GLY A 63 -3.15 -19.93 -2.90
CA GLY A 63 -2.66 -20.61 -1.69
C GLY A 63 -1.17 -20.45 -1.42
N SER A 64 -0.39 -19.87 -2.34
CA SER A 64 1.01 -19.53 -2.07
C SER A 64 1.14 -18.18 -1.35
N VAL A 65 2.23 -18.01 -0.59
CA VAL A 65 2.51 -16.80 0.19
C VAL A 65 3.93 -16.33 -0.08
N ILE A 66 4.09 -15.09 -0.53
CA ILE A 66 5.37 -14.41 -0.70
C ILE A 66 5.50 -13.36 0.41
N ASN A 67 6.41 -13.58 1.35
CA ASN A 67 6.69 -12.69 2.46
C ASN A 67 7.89 -11.81 2.12
N PHE A 68 7.69 -10.50 2.10
CA PHE A 68 8.72 -9.51 1.84
C PHE A 68 9.11 -8.77 3.12
N TYR A 69 10.39 -8.90 3.52
CA TYR A 69 10.97 -8.29 4.71
C TYR A 69 12.01 -7.21 4.40
N GLY A 70 12.50 -7.12 3.16
CA GLY A 70 13.44 -6.10 2.71
C GLY A 70 12.86 -4.69 2.80
N LYS A 71 13.69 -3.66 2.62
CA LYS A 71 13.23 -2.27 2.68
C LYS A 71 12.52 -1.87 1.39
N ASP A 72 13.09 -2.19 0.23
CA ASP A 72 12.63 -1.69 -1.06
C ASP A 72 12.13 -2.82 -1.98
N TRP A 73 10.90 -2.72 -2.47
CA TRP A 73 10.37 -3.54 -3.55
C TRP A 73 10.17 -2.69 -4.80
N GLN A 74 10.78 -3.09 -5.91
CA GLN A 74 10.67 -2.40 -7.19
C GLN A 74 10.25 -3.37 -8.29
N ASN A 75 9.14 -3.08 -8.96
CA ASN A 75 8.81 -3.69 -10.23
C ASN A 75 9.09 -2.70 -11.36
N ALA A 76 9.71 -3.15 -12.44
CA ALA A 76 9.68 -2.39 -13.68
C ALA A 76 8.24 -2.29 -14.23
N PRO A 77 7.89 -1.26 -15.03
CA PRO A 77 6.59 -1.16 -15.67
C PRO A 77 6.24 -2.35 -16.59
N THR A 78 7.25 -3.05 -17.09
CA THR A 78 7.12 -4.25 -17.93
C THR A 78 7.16 -5.56 -17.14
N ALA A 79 7.40 -5.50 -15.83
CA ALA A 79 7.46 -6.68 -14.98
C ALA A 79 6.08 -7.33 -14.86
N PHE A 80 6.08 -8.56 -14.40
CA PHE A 80 4.87 -9.36 -14.42
C PHE A 80 4.69 -10.16 -13.13
N LEU A 81 3.45 -10.19 -12.64
CA LEU A 81 3.05 -10.89 -11.41
C LEU A 81 1.89 -11.85 -11.71
N PRO A 82 2.10 -12.91 -12.52
CA PRO A 82 1.03 -13.80 -12.95
C PRO A 82 0.45 -14.64 -11.80
N GLY A 83 -0.80 -15.05 -12.00
CA GLY A 83 -1.45 -16.10 -11.23
C GLY A 83 -1.20 -17.50 -11.80
N ASN A 84 -2.07 -18.44 -11.44
CA ASN A 84 -1.98 -19.86 -11.81
C ASN A 84 -1.97 -20.19 -13.31
N THR A 85 -2.56 -19.34 -14.16
CA THR A 85 -2.59 -19.60 -15.61
C THR A 85 -1.42 -18.98 -16.35
N GLY A 86 -0.55 -18.21 -15.67
CA GLY A 86 0.51 -17.45 -16.33
C GLY A 86 0.01 -16.24 -17.13
N LEU A 87 -1.30 -15.98 -17.16
CA LEU A 87 -1.90 -14.87 -17.91
C LEU A 87 -2.11 -13.63 -17.03
N PRO A 88 -2.11 -12.41 -17.62
CA PRO A 88 -2.44 -11.20 -16.89
C PRO A 88 -3.81 -11.30 -16.24
N GLY A 89 -3.95 -10.84 -15.00
CA GLY A 89 -5.23 -10.87 -14.30
C GLY A 89 -5.60 -12.21 -13.64
N SER A 90 -4.84 -13.28 -13.88
CA SER A 90 -5.17 -14.60 -13.32
C SER A 90 -5.09 -14.65 -11.78
N PRO A 91 -5.93 -15.48 -11.13
CA PRO A 91 -5.90 -15.66 -9.67
C PRO A 91 -4.53 -16.14 -9.20
N GLY A 92 -3.99 -15.51 -8.16
CA GLY A 92 -2.67 -15.84 -7.63
C GLY A 92 -2.59 -15.86 -6.12
N GLY A 93 -1.37 -15.93 -5.60
CA GLY A 93 -1.08 -16.02 -4.18
C GLY A 93 -1.20 -14.70 -3.43
N LEU A 94 -0.67 -14.69 -2.20
CA LEU A 94 -0.66 -13.53 -1.30
C LEU A 94 0.74 -12.96 -1.16
N PHE A 95 0.89 -11.66 -1.41
CA PHE A 95 2.11 -10.91 -1.15
C PHE A 95 1.97 -10.18 0.18
N ARG A 96 2.86 -10.45 1.14
CA ARG A 96 2.84 -9.85 2.48
C ARG A 96 4.04 -8.92 2.68
N PHE A 97 3.78 -7.66 2.98
CA PHE A 97 4.81 -6.70 3.36
C PHE A 97 4.95 -6.69 4.87
N MET A 98 6.05 -7.24 5.39
CA MET A 98 6.23 -7.56 6.81
C MET A 98 7.57 -7.08 7.39
N GLY A 99 8.16 -6.04 6.80
CA GLY A 99 9.42 -5.47 7.25
C GLY A 99 9.37 -4.96 8.70
N ALA A 100 10.53 -4.93 9.35
CA ALA A 100 10.69 -4.34 10.69
C ALA A 100 10.78 -2.80 10.67
N GLN A 101 11.08 -2.23 9.51
CA GLN A 101 11.15 -0.80 9.22
C GLN A 101 10.12 -0.45 8.16
N ALA A 102 9.88 0.84 7.91
CA ALA A 102 9.05 1.27 6.79
C ALA A 102 9.57 0.66 5.47
N GLN A 103 8.66 0.16 4.65
CA GLN A 103 8.97 -0.45 3.36
C GLN A 103 8.52 0.46 2.23
N ASP A 104 9.34 0.55 1.20
CA ASP A 104 9.06 1.34 0.01
C ASP A 104 8.66 0.42 -1.14
N LEU A 105 7.59 0.76 -1.84
CA LEU A 105 6.97 -0.03 -2.90
C LEU A 105 6.85 0.80 -4.18
N ALA A 106 7.75 0.54 -5.13
CA ALA A 106 7.56 0.90 -6.53
C ALA A 106 6.83 -0.27 -7.23
N ALA A 107 5.50 -0.21 -7.25
CA ALA A 107 4.68 -1.30 -7.79
C ALA A 107 4.70 -1.40 -9.32
N GLY A 108 5.13 -0.35 -10.03
CA GLY A 108 5.28 -0.30 -11.49
C GLY A 108 3.97 -0.12 -12.27
N PHE A 109 2.83 0.06 -11.60
CA PHE A 109 1.54 0.26 -12.25
C PHE A 109 1.29 1.75 -12.56
N ASN A 110 0.48 1.99 -13.59
CA ASN A 110 0.00 3.32 -13.95
C ASN A 110 -1.52 3.32 -14.05
N VAL A 111 -2.20 4.06 -13.18
CA VAL A 111 -3.67 4.07 -13.09
C VAL A 111 -4.34 4.71 -14.30
N ASN A 112 -3.70 5.71 -14.90
CA ASN A 112 -4.24 6.45 -16.05
C ASN A 112 -4.30 5.57 -17.31
N ASN A 113 -3.21 4.85 -17.58
CA ASN A 113 -3.11 3.95 -18.72
C ASN A 113 -3.70 2.56 -18.42
N LYS A 114 -3.97 2.26 -17.14
CA LYS A 114 -4.39 0.93 -16.65
C LYS A 114 -3.42 -0.17 -17.08
N THR A 115 -2.11 0.13 -17.07
CA THR A 115 -1.02 -0.78 -17.50
C THR A 115 0.02 -0.98 -16.40
N GLY A 116 0.73 -2.10 -16.48
CA GLY A 116 1.81 -2.47 -15.57
C GLY A 116 1.50 -3.70 -14.72
N PRO A 117 2.40 -4.05 -13.78
CA PRO A 117 2.22 -5.16 -12.86
C PRO A 117 0.99 -4.95 -11.97
N SER A 118 0.33 -6.04 -11.60
CA SER A 118 -0.73 -6.03 -10.60
C SER A 118 -0.49 -7.14 -9.58
N PHE A 119 -0.71 -6.87 -8.31
CA PHE A 119 -0.60 -7.87 -7.27
C PHE A 119 -1.88 -8.71 -7.24
N PRO A 120 -1.81 -10.05 -7.27
CA PRO A 120 -3.00 -10.89 -7.13
C PRO A 120 -3.69 -10.66 -5.79
N ASN A 121 -2.98 -10.68 -4.67
CA ASN A 121 -3.48 -10.24 -3.37
C ASN A 121 -2.33 -9.60 -2.59
N LEU A 122 -2.64 -8.63 -1.73
CA LEU A 122 -1.64 -7.93 -0.93
C LEU A 122 -2.09 -7.84 0.53
N SER A 123 -1.19 -8.11 1.46
CA SER A 123 -1.36 -7.89 2.90
C SER A 123 -0.34 -6.89 3.40
N VAL A 124 -0.80 -5.85 4.09
CA VAL A 124 0.05 -4.95 4.85
C VAL A 124 0.17 -5.49 6.26
N GLU A 125 1.36 -5.95 6.60
CA GLU A 125 1.70 -6.48 7.92
C GLU A 125 2.98 -5.80 8.45
N ASN A 126 3.07 -4.50 8.26
CA ASN A 126 4.21 -3.69 8.66
C ASN A 126 3.71 -2.50 9.46
N LYS A 127 4.02 -2.46 10.77
CA LYS A 127 3.58 -1.38 11.66
C LYS A 127 4.16 -0.01 11.30
N SER A 128 5.34 0.02 10.70
CA SER A 128 5.97 1.24 10.18
C SER A 128 5.40 1.66 8.82
N GLY A 129 4.60 0.77 8.20
CA GLY A 129 3.86 0.98 6.97
C GLY A 129 4.63 0.67 5.70
N VAL A 130 3.87 0.70 4.60
CA VAL A 130 4.32 0.50 3.23
C VAL A 130 4.04 1.78 2.47
N TRP A 131 5.05 2.37 1.86
CA TRP A 131 5.00 3.66 1.17
C TRP A 131 5.08 3.44 -0.33
N LEU A 132 4.17 4.02 -1.09
CA LEU A 132 4.33 4.09 -2.54
C LEU A 132 5.47 5.05 -2.88
N GLN A 133 6.36 4.59 -3.75
CA GLN A 133 7.45 5.42 -4.27
C GLN A 133 6.95 6.37 -5.36
N ASP A 134 7.72 7.43 -5.59
CA ASP A 134 7.44 8.42 -6.62
C ASP A 134 7.16 7.79 -8.00
N LEU A 135 6.12 8.28 -8.65
CA LEU A 135 5.64 7.88 -9.98
C LEU A 135 5.16 6.43 -10.08
N ASN A 136 4.80 5.80 -8.94
CA ASN A 136 4.34 4.43 -8.90
C ASN A 136 2.94 4.32 -8.29
N ASP A 137 1.95 4.08 -9.14
CA ASP A 137 0.65 3.61 -8.66
C ASP A 137 0.74 2.11 -8.32
N LEU A 138 -0.19 1.64 -7.49
CA LEU A 138 -0.34 0.24 -7.10
C LEU A 138 -1.65 -0.32 -7.63
N HIS A 139 -1.61 -1.49 -8.28
CA HIS A 139 -2.81 -2.26 -8.59
C HIS A 139 -2.85 -3.57 -7.82
N ILE A 140 -3.94 -3.80 -7.10
CA ILE A 140 -4.27 -5.06 -6.44
C ILE A 140 -5.53 -5.61 -7.12
N ARG A 141 -5.35 -6.62 -7.97
CA ARG A 141 -6.46 -7.20 -8.75
C ARG A 141 -7.35 -8.13 -7.93
N GLY A 142 -6.88 -8.57 -6.76
CA GLY A 142 -7.66 -9.31 -5.78
C GLY A 142 -7.89 -8.49 -4.52
N ASN A 143 -7.56 -9.06 -3.36
CA ASN A 143 -7.88 -8.47 -2.07
C ASN A 143 -6.70 -7.70 -1.47
N LEU A 144 -7.00 -6.57 -0.84
CA LEU A 144 -6.10 -5.87 0.07
C LEU A 144 -6.49 -6.23 1.52
N ASN A 145 -5.54 -6.70 2.31
CA ASN A 145 -5.75 -6.98 3.72
C ASN A 145 -4.84 -6.12 4.59
N PHE A 146 -5.38 -5.56 5.66
CA PHE A 146 -4.60 -4.94 6.72
C PHE A 146 -4.55 -5.89 7.91
N ASN A 147 -3.38 -6.48 8.16
CA ASN A 147 -3.17 -7.21 9.42
C ASN A 147 -2.61 -6.26 10.49
N LYS A 148 -1.68 -5.38 10.09
CA LYS A 148 -1.10 -4.33 10.95
C LYS A 148 -0.43 -3.26 10.10
N GLY A 149 -0.66 -1.99 10.46
CA GLY A 149 -0.02 -0.83 9.86
C GLY A 149 -0.68 -0.33 8.58
N TYR A 150 0.02 0.55 7.87
CA TYR A 150 -0.60 1.49 6.93
C TYR A 150 -0.04 1.35 5.52
N LEU A 151 -0.87 1.63 4.52
CA LEU A 151 -0.44 1.82 3.13
C LEU A 151 -0.43 3.32 2.83
N TYR A 152 0.74 3.94 2.77
CA TYR A 152 0.91 5.36 2.48
C TYR A 152 0.95 5.58 0.97
N LEU A 153 0.02 6.41 0.49
CA LEU A 153 -0.10 6.72 -0.93
C LEU A 153 0.98 7.68 -1.43
N ASN A 154 1.45 8.58 -0.57
CA ASN A 154 2.57 9.50 -0.86
C ASN A 154 2.40 10.25 -2.20
N GLY A 155 1.18 10.69 -2.52
CA GLY A 155 0.85 11.39 -3.78
C GLY A 155 0.39 10.48 -4.93
N TRP A 156 0.44 9.16 -4.76
CA TRP A 156 0.12 8.16 -5.79
C TRP A 156 -1.19 7.44 -5.53
N ASN A 157 -1.57 6.56 -6.45
CA ASN A 157 -2.87 5.93 -6.41
C ASN A 157 -2.79 4.43 -6.17
N THR A 158 -3.78 3.89 -5.46
CA THR A 158 -3.96 2.45 -5.32
C THR A 158 -5.29 2.04 -5.92
N LEU A 159 -5.31 1.10 -6.85
CA LEU A 159 -6.53 0.48 -7.37
C LEU A 159 -6.73 -0.91 -6.75
N VAL A 160 -7.92 -1.16 -6.19
CA VAL A 160 -8.31 -2.48 -5.63
C VAL A 160 -9.58 -2.97 -6.31
N ASN A 161 -9.54 -4.16 -6.91
CA ASN A 161 -10.67 -4.73 -7.65
C ASN A 161 -11.61 -5.62 -6.82
N GLN A 162 -11.17 -6.21 -5.69
CA GLN A 162 -12.03 -7.08 -4.89
C GLN A 162 -12.40 -6.44 -3.57
N SER A 163 -12.05 -7.04 -2.43
CA SER A 163 -12.36 -6.51 -1.11
C SER A 163 -11.15 -5.84 -0.46
N ILE A 164 -11.42 -4.92 0.47
CA ILE A 164 -10.44 -4.49 1.46
C ILE A 164 -10.90 -5.03 2.81
N THR A 165 -10.01 -5.67 3.55
CA THR A 165 -10.32 -6.38 4.80
C THR A 165 -9.30 -6.07 5.89
N GLY A 166 -9.63 -6.39 7.15
CA GLY A 166 -8.75 -6.21 8.30
C GLY A 166 -8.49 -4.75 8.71
N TYR A 167 -9.11 -3.79 8.02
CA TYR A 167 -8.92 -2.38 8.30
C TYR A 167 -9.49 -1.96 9.66
N SER A 168 -8.84 -0.98 10.27
CA SER A 168 -9.21 -0.34 11.54
C SER A 168 -8.47 0.99 11.67
N ASP A 169 -8.60 1.67 12.81
CA ASP A 169 -7.77 2.81 13.19
C ASP A 169 -6.25 2.48 13.25
N LYS A 170 -5.90 1.18 13.28
CA LYS A 170 -4.52 0.67 13.33
C LYS A 170 -4.03 0.08 12.01
N GLY A 171 -4.87 0.10 10.97
CA GLY A 171 -4.44 -0.26 9.63
C GLY A 171 -5.44 0.16 8.56
N PHE A 172 -5.00 1.04 7.68
CA PHE A 172 -5.81 1.66 6.65
C PHE A 172 -4.90 2.32 5.59
N VAL A 173 -5.50 2.88 4.53
CA VAL A 173 -4.78 3.62 3.48
C VAL A 173 -4.60 5.08 3.88
N VAL A 174 -3.35 5.54 3.97
CA VAL A 174 -3.04 6.93 4.32
C VAL A 174 -2.93 7.76 3.04
N THR A 175 -3.84 8.72 2.89
CA THR A 175 -3.96 9.62 1.73
C THR A 175 -3.23 10.95 1.91
N GLY A 176 -2.64 11.20 3.08
CA GLY A 176 -1.91 12.44 3.40
C GLY A 176 -2.80 13.58 3.91
N SER A 177 -2.21 14.50 4.66
CA SER A 177 -2.89 15.66 5.26
C SER A 177 -3.11 16.82 4.28
N ALA A 178 -2.30 16.92 3.22
CA ALA A 178 -2.44 17.95 2.20
C ALA A 178 -3.31 17.48 1.03
N ILE A 179 -3.86 18.44 0.28
CA ILE A 179 -4.48 18.18 -1.01
C ILE A 179 -3.47 17.49 -1.94
N GLY A 180 -3.92 16.47 -2.66
CA GLY A 180 -3.09 15.77 -3.65
C GLY A 180 -2.21 14.65 -3.08
N GLY A 181 -2.46 14.17 -1.85
CA GLY A 181 -1.68 13.06 -1.28
C GLY A 181 -2.02 11.66 -1.84
N GLY A 182 -2.89 11.56 -2.86
CA GLY A 182 -3.20 10.32 -3.58
C GLY A 182 -4.64 9.84 -3.39
N SER A 183 -5.07 8.87 -4.22
CA SER A 183 -6.42 8.29 -4.15
C SER A 183 -6.41 6.77 -3.99
N LEU A 184 -7.30 6.27 -3.14
CA LEU A 184 -7.71 4.87 -3.13
C LEU A 184 -8.86 4.67 -4.11
N TYR A 185 -8.60 3.99 -5.23
CA TYR A 185 -9.59 3.55 -6.19
C TYR A 185 -10.11 2.16 -5.85
N ARG A 186 -11.43 2.01 -5.94
CA ARG A 186 -12.15 0.74 -5.81
C ARG A 186 -12.87 0.44 -7.12
N LYS A 187 -12.76 -0.80 -7.58
CA LYS A 187 -13.60 -1.39 -8.64
C LYS A 187 -14.20 -2.69 -8.10
N PRO A 188 -15.19 -2.65 -7.21
CA PRO A 188 -15.70 -3.87 -6.58
C PRO A 188 -16.36 -4.81 -7.61
N PRO A 189 -16.64 -6.07 -7.24
CA PRO A 189 -17.51 -6.96 -8.03
C PRO A 189 -18.83 -6.29 -8.42
N ASP A 190 -19.36 -6.65 -9.59
CA ASP A 190 -20.66 -6.18 -10.08
C ASP A 190 -21.87 -6.63 -9.22
N SER A 191 -21.64 -7.35 -8.12
CA SER A 191 -22.65 -7.72 -7.13
C SER A 191 -22.64 -6.84 -5.88
N ASP A 192 -21.59 -6.07 -5.66
CA ASP A 192 -21.42 -5.29 -4.43
C ASP A 192 -22.30 -4.02 -4.49
N THR A 193 -23.11 -3.85 -3.46
CA THR A 193 -23.96 -2.66 -3.25
C THR A 193 -23.34 -1.65 -2.30
N GLN A 194 -22.22 -2.01 -1.66
CA GLN A 194 -21.48 -1.14 -0.74
C GLN A 194 -19.98 -1.17 -1.04
N MET A 195 -19.40 0.02 -1.21
CA MET A 195 -17.95 0.22 -1.27
C MET A 195 -17.47 0.90 -0.01
N VAL A 196 -16.55 0.27 0.71
CA VAL A 196 -15.86 0.89 1.86
C VAL A 196 -14.48 1.36 1.44
N PHE A 197 -14.12 2.55 1.89
CA PHE A 197 -12.82 3.18 1.72
C PHE A 197 -12.21 3.41 3.11
N PRO A 198 -11.36 2.49 3.60
CA PRO A 198 -10.65 2.66 4.85
C PRO A 198 -9.48 3.62 4.63
N VAL A 199 -9.75 4.91 4.74
CA VAL A 199 -8.79 5.99 4.47
C VAL A 199 -8.61 6.88 5.71
N GLY A 200 -7.52 7.64 5.71
CA GLY A 200 -7.21 8.65 6.71
C GLY A 200 -5.99 9.46 6.29
N THR A 201 -5.70 10.54 7.00
CA THR A 201 -4.65 11.48 6.58
C THR A 201 -3.27 11.16 7.15
N ASP A 202 -3.23 10.53 8.33
CA ASP A 202 -2.03 10.12 9.06
C ASP A 202 -2.39 9.05 10.12
N PRO A 203 -1.43 8.31 10.71
CA PRO A 203 -1.69 7.42 11.84
C PRO A 203 -2.47 8.10 12.96
N GLY A 204 -3.60 7.50 13.37
CA GLY A 204 -4.53 8.08 14.35
C GLY A 204 -5.63 8.97 13.75
N SER A 205 -5.54 9.32 12.47
CA SER A 205 -6.56 10.09 11.75
C SER A 205 -7.39 9.19 10.82
N TYR A 206 -7.88 8.06 11.35
CA TYR A 206 -8.75 7.18 10.59
C TYR A 206 -10.10 7.85 10.35
N SER A 207 -10.42 8.12 9.08
CA SER A 207 -11.61 8.87 8.65
C SER A 207 -12.27 8.16 7.47
N PRO A 208 -12.73 6.91 7.66
CA PRO A 208 -13.22 6.10 6.56
C PRO A 208 -14.53 6.67 6.01
N PHE A 209 -14.85 6.26 4.78
CA PHE A 209 -16.19 6.42 4.28
C PHE A 209 -16.67 5.20 3.52
N ALA A 210 -17.98 5.12 3.32
CA ALA A 210 -18.59 4.14 2.46
C ALA A 210 -19.60 4.77 1.51
N MET A 211 -19.77 4.15 0.35
CA MET A 211 -20.82 4.46 -0.62
C MET A 211 -21.75 3.26 -0.71
N GLN A 212 -23.05 3.51 -0.55
CA GLN A 212 -24.09 2.50 -0.65
C GLN A 212 -25.03 2.85 -1.79
N SER A 213 -25.14 1.95 -2.76
CA SER A 213 -26.06 2.11 -3.88
C SER A 213 -27.14 1.03 -3.85
N ALA A 214 -28.36 1.40 -4.23
CA ALA A 214 -29.49 0.48 -4.31
C ALA A 214 -29.31 -0.58 -5.42
N THR A 215 -28.50 -0.26 -6.42
CA THR A 215 -28.11 -1.18 -7.49
C THR A 215 -26.60 -1.40 -7.43
N PRO A 216 -26.10 -2.57 -7.84
CA PRO A 216 -24.66 -2.77 -7.88
C PRO A 216 -23.95 -1.70 -8.71
N SER A 217 -22.82 -1.23 -8.19
CA SER A 217 -22.06 -0.17 -8.81
C SER A 217 -21.22 -0.73 -9.97
N SER A 218 -21.48 -0.28 -11.19
CA SER A 218 -20.57 -0.49 -12.31
C SER A 218 -19.66 0.73 -12.43
N GLY A 219 -18.43 0.66 -11.92
CA GLY A 219 -17.51 1.80 -12.00
C GLY A 219 -16.25 1.70 -11.18
N ILE A 220 -15.29 2.55 -11.52
CA ILE A 220 -14.12 2.84 -10.68
C ILE A 220 -14.43 4.11 -9.90
N VAL A 221 -14.35 4.03 -8.57
CA VAL A 221 -14.54 5.17 -7.67
C VAL A 221 -13.28 5.40 -6.86
N GLY A 222 -12.81 6.63 -6.85
CA GLY A 222 -11.65 7.08 -6.10
C GLY A 222 -12.03 7.86 -4.85
N ALA A 223 -11.19 7.71 -3.84
CA ALA A 223 -11.35 8.28 -2.52
C ALA A 223 -10.05 8.93 -2.04
N THR A 224 -10.13 10.19 -1.62
CA THR A 224 -9.07 10.89 -0.90
C THR A 224 -9.66 11.55 0.33
N VAL A 225 -8.92 11.52 1.44
CA VAL A 225 -9.18 12.39 2.59
C VAL A 225 -7.97 13.28 2.79
N PHE A 226 -8.19 14.55 3.11
CA PHE A 226 -7.15 15.47 3.54
C PHE A 226 -7.66 16.37 4.66
N ASP A 227 -6.75 17.03 5.34
CA ASP A 227 -7.07 17.87 6.49
C ASP A 227 -7.60 19.24 6.04
N ASN A 228 -8.45 19.81 6.88
CA ASN A 228 -9.10 21.11 6.71
C ASN A 228 -10.22 21.11 5.66
N VAL A 229 -11.11 22.10 5.82
CA VAL A 229 -12.11 22.47 4.83
C VAL A 229 -11.71 23.84 4.26
N TYR A 230 -11.71 23.95 2.94
CA TYR A 230 -11.32 25.17 2.24
C TYR A 230 -12.54 25.86 1.63
N LEU A 231 -12.52 27.19 1.56
CA LEU A 231 -13.60 28.00 0.99
C LEU A 231 -14.05 27.53 -0.41
N ASN A 232 -13.11 27.13 -1.26
CA ASN A 232 -13.38 26.68 -2.62
C ASN A 232 -13.04 25.18 -2.79
N ALA A 233 -13.45 24.36 -1.83
CA ALA A 233 -13.22 22.91 -1.72
C ALA A 233 -11.74 22.48 -1.55
N THR A 234 -10.86 22.95 -2.43
CA THR A 234 -9.42 22.65 -2.43
C THR A 234 -8.56 23.91 -2.49
N SER A 235 -9.14 25.10 -2.29
CA SER A 235 -8.37 26.36 -2.29
C SER A 235 -9.06 27.47 -1.50
N GLY A 236 -8.30 28.53 -1.23
CA GLY A 236 -8.75 29.67 -0.43
C GLY A 236 -8.48 29.49 1.06
N ASN A 237 -9.15 30.30 1.88
CA ASN A 237 -8.96 30.26 3.34
C ASN A 237 -9.52 28.95 3.92
N ILE A 238 -8.86 28.49 4.99
CA ILE A 238 -9.34 27.37 5.81
C ILE A 238 -10.53 27.85 6.64
N LEU A 239 -11.56 27.00 6.72
CA LEU A 239 -12.74 27.19 7.54
C LEU A 239 -12.66 26.24 8.73
N ASP A 240 -12.36 26.75 9.92
CA ASP A 240 -11.92 25.95 11.08
C ASP A 240 -12.93 25.83 12.23
N SER A 241 -14.04 26.56 12.19
CA SER A 241 -14.99 26.63 13.31
C SER A 241 -16.28 25.85 13.08
N ASP A 242 -16.85 25.91 11.87
CA ASP A 242 -18.18 25.39 11.55
C ASP A 242 -18.17 23.96 10.95
N TYR A 243 -17.00 23.33 10.83
CA TYR A 243 -16.82 22.09 10.05
C TYR A 243 -16.11 20.99 10.85
N VAL A 244 -16.21 19.75 10.37
CA VAL A 244 -15.23 18.71 10.67
C VAL A 244 -13.99 19.01 9.83
N MET A 245 -12.80 19.04 10.44
CA MET A 245 -11.52 19.41 9.83
C MET A 245 -10.95 18.32 8.92
N LYS A 246 -11.82 17.65 8.18
CA LYS A 246 -11.54 16.63 7.18
C LYS A 246 -12.39 16.91 5.95
N THR A 247 -11.77 16.81 4.78
CA THR A 247 -12.47 16.85 3.50
C THR A 247 -12.36 15.49 2.82
N TRP A 248 -13.50 14.91 2.46
CA TRP A 248 -13.57 13.70 1.63
C TRP A 248 -13.77 14.10 0.18
N GLN A 249 -12.78 13.83 -0.66
CA GLN A 249 -12.87 14.01 -2.10
C GLN A 249 -13.19 12.66 -2.75
N ILE A 250 -14.35 12.61 -3.40
CA ILE A 250 -14.83 11.44 -4.12
C ILE A 250 -14.70 11.72 -5.62
N SER A 251 -14.06 10.80 -6.35
CA SER A 251 -13.97 10.85 -7.81
C SER A 251 -14.70 9.66 -8.43
N SER A 252 -15.63 9.92 -9.34
CA SER A 252 -16.24 8.87 -10.16
C SER A 252 -15.51 8.85 -11.50
N GLY A 253 -14.82 7.76 -11.82
CA GLY A 253 -14.15 7.62 -13.12
C GLY A 253 -15.15 7.32 -14.24
N GLU A 254 -16.00 6.32 -14.03
CA GLU A 254 -17.00 5.82 -14.99
C GLU A 254 -18.24 5.37 -14.21
N GLY A 255 -19.43 5.89 -14.53
CA GLY A 255 -20.71 5.57 -13.86
C GLY A 255 -21.13 6.56 -12.77
N VAL A 256 -22.44 6.78 -12.61
CA VAL A 256 -23.02 7.65 -11.56
C VAL A 256 -23.63 6.76 -10.49
N PRO A 257 -22.93 6.48 -9.38
CA PRO A 257 -23.56 5.78 -8.28
C PRO A 257 -24.57 6.75 -7.63
N HIS A 258 -25.87 6.52 -7.85
CA HIS A 258 -26.91 7.06 -6.97
C HIS A 258 -26.66 6.41 -5.61
N THR A 259 -26.06 7.16 -4.69
CA THR A 259 -25.44 6.56 -3.51
C THR A 259 -25.71 7.38 -2.26
N THR A 260 -25.99 6.68 -1.17
CA THR A 260 -25.85 7.20 0.18
C THR A 260 -24.37 7.19 0.54
N VAL A 261 -23.84 8.31 1.01
CA VAL A 261 -22.48 8.39 1.54
C VAL A 261 -22.54 8.29 3.06
N LEU A 262 -21.72 7.40 3.62
CA LEU A 262 -21.53 7.24 5.05
C LEU A 262 -20.14 7.75 5.40
N LEU A 263 -20.06 8.82 6.18
CA LEU A 263 -18.81 9.42 6.63
C LEU A 263 -18.58 9.10 8.10
N GLN A 264 -17.32 8.90 8.48
CA GLN A 264 -16.91 8.78 9.87
C GLN A 264 -15.67 9.64 10.13
N HIS A 265 -15.68 10.38 11.23
CA HIS A 265 -14.57 11.24 11.68
C HIS A 265 -14.29 11.04 13.17
N ASN A 266 -13.12 11.52 13.62
CA ASN A 266 -12.84 11.57 15.05
C ASN A 266 -13.49 12.83 15.65
N VAL A 267 -13.98 12.73 16.88
CA VAL A 267 -14.53 13.89 17.62
C VAL A 267 -13.49 15.01 17.76
N ALA A 268 -12.21 14.67 17.84
CA ALA A 268 -11.12 15.64 17.91
C ALA A 268 -10.96 16.49 16.64
N ASP A 269 -11.51 16.04 15.51
CA ASP A 269 -11.49 16.78 14.24
C ASP A 269 -12.66 17.78 14.13
N GLU A 270 -13.58 17.82 15.10
CA GLU A 270 -14.73 18.73 15.03
C GLU A 270 -14.35 20.16 15.40
N GLY A 271 -14.75 21.11 14.56
CA GLY A 271 -14.71 22.53 14.88
C GLY A 271 -15.61 22.87 16.05
N VAL A 272 -15.23 23.91 16.81
CA VAL A 272 -15.91 24.33 18.04
C VAL A 272 -17.40 24.62 17.86
N ARG A 273 -17.82 25.09 16.68
CA ARG A 273 -19.24 25.34 16.36
C ARG A 273 -19.92 24.14 15.73
N PHE A 274 -19.20 23.18 15.15
CA PHE A 274 -19.79 21.95 14.63
C PHE A 274 -20.31 21.04 15.77
N SER A 275 -19.48 20.79 16.79
CA SER A 275 -19.78 19.82 17.85
C SER A 275 -21.15 19.95 18.54
N PRO A 276 -21.64 21.15 18.92
CA PRO A 276 -22.96 21.28 19.55
C PRO A 276 -24.15 21.15 18.59
N TYR A 277 -23.93 21.16 17.26
CA TYR A 277 -24.99 21.15 16.25
C TYR A 277 -24.94 19.95 15.30
N ARG A 278 -24.33 18.82 15.72
CA ARG A 278 -24.24 17.58 14.93
C ARG A 278 -25.57 17.17 14.28
N ASP A 279 -26.66 17.27 15.03
CA ASP A 279 -28.01 16.86 14.59
C ASP A 279 -28.63 17.82 13.56
N SER A 280 -28.01 18.97 13.31
CA SER A 280 -28.42 19.97 12.32
C SER A 280 -27.38 20.19 11.22
N SER A 281 -26.30 19.41 11.22
CA SER A 281 -25.24 19.48 10.21
C SER A 281 -25.64 18.74 8.93
N TYR A 282 -25.02 19.12 7.81
CA TYR A 282 -25.23 18.49 6.50
C TYR A 282 -23.91 18.37 5.74
N VAL A 283 -23.86 17.50 4.74
CA VAL A 283 -22.75 17.42 3.78
C VAL A 283 -23.00 18.47 2.70
N ALA A 284 -22.04 19.38 2.51
CA ALA A 284 -22.08 20.43 1.50
C ALA A 284 -21.26 20.03 0.26
#